data_AF-A0A536BLW9-F1
#
_entry.id   AF-A0A536BLW9-F1
#
_cell.length_a   1.000
_cell.length_b   1.000
_cell.length_c   1.000
_cell.angle_alpha   90.00
_cell.angle_beta   90.00
_cell.angle_gamma   90.00
#
_symmetry.space_group_name_H-M   'P 1'
#
loop_
_entity.id
_entity.type
_entity.pdbx_description
1 polymer ?
#
loop_
_entity_poly.entity_id
_entity_poly.type
_entity_poly.pdbx_seq_one_letter_code
_entity_poly.pdbx_strand_id
1 'polypeptide(L)'
;MPDGPALLGRPIRAAGPGVYLIELTAPHTTAPVDVAAVGRWIERVPNLSLDGARPTSKALAARLASFWLPSQSVVYVGSTPSSIATRVDALNRHVLGDRRPHAASQWLKSLAGVPLRVWWASTSAPEEYEDGLLEAFAAAVPPLEVRALPDPEIVLPFANLRSTLGVAKRHGITGAVLPDETAPASPPRVVQLPPGDAEGARAGEKGTGTARRVGRRSPDPAVSHAPRPRKPSPPTRPAPEPVYLSADGMARLEAELDELVRVRRPRNVASIRAAKELGDLRENADYHAAREEQSFLEGRIQALEARIRAAVIVPAATDSSRVAMGSRVVVEGDGQRQAWTIVGSDESDPAAGRISHASPVGRALLGRSVGDVAVVQTPRGETSYRVVAIE
;
A
#
# COMPACT_ATOMS: atom_id res chain seq x y z
N MET A 1 0.42 31.44 14.79
CA MET A 1 -0.62 30.86 13.91
C MET A 1 -1.94 31.53 14.24
N PRO A 2 -2.75 31.98 13.26
CA PRO A 2 -3.83 32.93 13.50
C PRO A 2 -5.07 32.39 14.23
N ASP A 3 -5.38 31.09 14.11
CA ASP A 3 -6.61 30.49 14.66
C ASP A 3 -6.43 29.77 16.03
N GLY A 4 -5.21 29.75 16.57
CA GLY A 4 -4.86 28.93 17.75
C GLY A 4 -4.91 27.41 17.51
N PRO A 5 -4.74 26.59 18.54
CA PRO A 5 -4.80 25.14 18.43
C PRO A 5 -6.25 24.62 18.43
N ALA A 6 -6.53 23.64 17.58
CA ALA A 6 -7.76 22.87 17.63
C ALA A 6 -7.57 21.59 18.47
N LEU A 7 -8.59 21.13 19.19
CA LEU A 7 -8.56 19.78 19.77
C LEU A 7 -8.62 18.74 18.65
N LEU A 8 -7.78 17.70 18.72
CA LEU A 8 -7.78 16.60 17.76
C LEU A 8 -9.17 15.96 17.69
N GLY A 9 -9.71 15.84 16.48
CA GLY A 9 -11.07 15.39 16.22
C GLY A 9 -12.14 16.50 16.18
N ARG A 10 -11.76 17.77 16.37
CA ARG A 10 -12.57 18.92 15.92
C ARG A 10 -12.18 19.30 14.48
N PRO A 11 -13.11 19.82 13.66
CA PRO A 11 -12.80 20.32 12.32
C PRO A 11 -11.79 21.48 12.36
N ILE A 12 -10.85 21.47 11.42
CA ILE A 12 -9.82 22.51 11.25
C ILE A 12 -10.11 23.33 10.00
N ARG A 13 -9.89 24.66 10.05
CA ARG A 13 -10.16 25.59 8.94
C ARG A 13 -8.94 25.79 8.02
N ALA A 14 -8.33 24.68 7.59
CA ALA A 14 -7.11 24.68 6.78
C ALA A 14 -7.26 23.80 5.53
N ALA A 15 -7.87 24.36 4.48
CA ALA A 15 -8.18 23.63 3.24
C ALA A 15 -7.01 23.53 2.25
N GLY A 16 -5.91 24.25 2.48
CA GLY A 16 -4.73 24.29 1.60
C GLY A 16 -3.53 23.49 2.13
N PRO A 17 -2.41 23.54 1.39
CA PRO A 17 -1.18 22.84 1.73
C PRO A 17 -0.50 23.45 2.95
N GLY A 18 0.27 22.64 3.67
CA GLY A 18 1.17 23.12 4.70
C GLY A 18 1.54 22.07 5.73
N VAL A 19 1.98 22.55 6.89
CA VAL A 19 2.54 21.76 7.99
C VAL A 19 1.64 21.81 9.21
N TYR A 20 1.64 20.75 10.00
CA TYR A 20 0.88 20.65 11.24
C TYR A 20 1.64 19.79 12.27
N LEU A 21 1.41 20.07 13.55
CA LEU A 21 1.93 19.26 14.65
C LEU A 21 0.81 18.95 15.65
N ILE A 22 0.98 17.85 16.36
CA ILE A 22 0.09 17.39 17.43
C ILE A 22 0.89 17.34 18.72
N GLU A 23 0.36 17.99 19.74
CA GLU A 23 0.98 18.07 21.06
C GLU A 23 0.00 17.74 22.19
N LEU A 24 0.56 17.47 23.35
CA LEU A 24 -0.10 17.37 24.64
C LEU A 24 -0.31 18.77 25.23
N THR A 25 -1.21 18.91 26.20
CA THR A 25 -1.38 20.17 26.94
C THR A 25 -0.20 20.53 27.85
N ALA A 26 0.57 19.53 28.27
CA ALA A 26 1.81 19.62 29.03
C ALA A 26 2.66 18.35 28.77
N PRO A 27 3.97 18.34 29.05
CA PRO A 27 4.77 17.11 29.04
C PRO A 27 4.27 16.09 30.07
N HIS A 28 4.45 14.79 29.80
CA HIS A 28 4.06 13.71 30.71
C HIS A 28 5.28 12.84 31.05
N THR A 29 5.56 12.68 32.34
CA THR A 29 6.72 11.93 32.84
C THR A 29 6.68 10.43 32.50
N THR A 30 5.47 9.87 32.37
CA THR A 30 5.24 8.49 31.95
C THR A 30 4.43 8.45 30.67
N ALA A 31 4.74 7.49 29.80
CA ALA A 31 4.01 7.29 28.55
C ALA A 31 2.53 6.93 28.84
N PRO A 32 1.54 7.71 28.39
CA PRO A 32 0.13 7.49 28.71
C PRO A 32 -0.50 6.45 27.79
N VAL A 33 0.14 5.29 27.64
CA VAL A 33 -0.26 4.19 26.74
C VAL A 33 -1.36 3.33 27.37
N ASP A 34 -2.49 3.18 26.70
CA ASP A 34 -3.61 2.33 27.13
C ASP A 34 -3.33 0.86 26.83
N VAL A 35 -2.88 0.14 27.86
CA VAL A 35 -2.63 -1.32 27.81
C VAL A 35 -3.87 -2.11 27.37
N ALA A 36 -5.08 -1.64 27.69
CA ALA A 36 -6.32 -2.31 27.29
C ALA A 36 -6.69 -2.03 25.82
N ALA A 37 -6.44 -0.81 25.31
CA ALA A 37 -6.56 -0.54 23.87
C ALA A 37 -5.53 -1.32 23.06
N VAL A 38 -4.30 -1.42 23.55
CA VAL A 38 -3.23 -2.25 22.98
C VAL A 38 -3.62 -3.74 22.99
N GLY A 39 -4.28 -4.23 24.05
CA GLY A 39 -4.86 -5.58 24.08
C GLY A 39 -5.90 -5.81 22.98
N ARG A 40 -6.90 -4.93 22.89
CA ARG A 40 -7.92 -4.96 21.82
C ARG A 40 -7.33 -4.87 20.42
N TRP A 41 -6.19 -4.21 20.25
CA TRP A 41 -5.47 -4.14 18.97
C TRP A 41 -4.85 -5.49 18.58
N ILE A 42 -4.19 -6.19 19.52
CA ILE A 42 -3.60 -7.53 19.32
C ILE A 42 -4.69 -8.59 19.07
N GLU A 43 -5.87 -8.43 19.67
CA GLU A 43 -7.04 -9.28 19.42
C GLU A 43 -7.62 -9.03 18.02
N ARG A 44 -7.81 -7.75 17.64
CA ARG A 44 -8.36 -7.32 16.35
C ARG A 44 -7.45 -7.66 15.17
N VAL A 45 -6.14 -7.74 15.36
CA VAL A 45 -5.16 -7.99 14.29
C VAL A 45 -4.33 -9.24 14.60
N PRO A 46 -4.76 -10.44 14.13
CA PRO A 46 -4.11 -11.70 14.46
C PRO A 46 -2.63 -11.80 14.05
N ASN A 47 -2.25 -11.09 12.98
CA ASN A 47 -0.91 -11.08 12.40
C ASN A 47 0.03 -10.04 13.02
N LEU A 48 -0.43 -9.29 14.05
CA LEU A 48 0.40 -8.32 14.74
C LEU A 48 1.52 -9.04 15.50
N SER A 49 2.76 -8.79 15.08
CA SER A 49 3.96 -9.27 15.76
C SER A 49 4.80 -8.11 16.29
N LEU A 50 5.62 -8.41 17.28
CA LEU A 50 6.67 -7.57 17.81
C LEU A 50 7.96 -8.38 17.76
N ASP A 51 8.95 -7.89 17.02
CA ASP A 51 10.25 -8.54 16.85
C ASP A 51 10.12 -10.00 16.32
N GLY A 52 9.09 -10.25 15.51
CA GLY A 52 8.76 -11.55 14.92
C GLY A 52 7.88 -12.48 15.78
N ALA A 53 7.64 -12.14 17.05
CA ALA A 53 6.80 -12.93 17.96
C ALA A 53 5.45 -12.24 18.24
N ARG A 54 4.39 -13.00 18.58
CA ARG A 54 3.12 -12.37 18.99
C ARG A 54 3.25 -11.77 20.39
N PRO A 55 3.06 -10.45 20.57
CA PRO A 55 3.28 -9.81 21.86
C PRO A 55 2.11 -10.03 22.84
N THR A 56 2.39 -9.87 24.13
CA THR A 56 1.34 -9.59 25.13
C THR A 56 1.00 -8.10 25.13
N SER A 57 -0.18 -7.72 25.61
CA SER A 57 -0.60 -6.31 25.73
C SER A 57 0.39 -5.47 26.53
N LYS A 58 0.97 -6.05 27.59
CA LYS A 58 2.01 -5.41 28.43
C LYS A 58 3.33 -5.24 27.66
N ALA A 59 3.76 -6.25 26.89
CA ALA A 59 4.99 -6.16 26.11
C ALA A 59 4.89 -5.11 24.99
N LEU A 60 3.76 -5.08 24.26
CA LEU A 60 3.54 -4.09 23.20
C LEU A 60 3.40 -2.68 23.77
N ALA A 61 2.69 -2.51 24.89
CA ALA A 61 2.59 -1.21 25.56
C ALA A 61 3.95 -0.72 26.08
N ALA A 62 4.78 -1.61 26.63
CA ALA A 62 6.14 -1.28 27.04
C ALA A 62 7.04 -0.91 25.85
N ARG A 63 6.93 -1.61 24.72
CA ARG A 63 7.65 -1.25 23.48
C ARG A 63 7.24 0.13 22.98
N LEU A 64 5.95 0.45 22.94
CA LEU A 64 5.49 1.80 22.60
C LEU A 64 6.07 2.83 23.58
N ALA A 65 5.95 2.59 24.89
CA ALA A 65 6.45 3.47 25.94
C ALA A 65 7.98 3.72 25.87
N SER A 66 8.78 2.79 25.33
CA SER A 66 10.22 3.01 25.15
C SER A 66 10.59 4.12 24.16
N PHE A 67 9.64 4.57 23.33
CA PHE A 67 9.81 5.71 22.42
C PHE A 67 9.18 7.01 22.96
N TRP A 68 8.81 7.04 24.23
CA TRP A 68 8.29 8.23 24.89
C TRP A 68 9.42 9.13 25.37
N LEU A 69 9.23 10.45 25.26
CA LEU A 69 10.20 11.47 25.64
C LEU A 69 9.58 12.36 26.73
N PRO A 70 9.86 12.11 28.02
CA PRO A 70 9.19 12.75 29.16
C PRO A 70 9.15 14.29 29.12
N SER A 71 10.20 14.93 28.61
CA SER A 71 10.29 16.39 28.51
C SER A 71 9.44 17.02 27.40
N GLN A 72 8.96 16.22 26.44
CA GLN A 72 8.37 16.72 25.19
C GLN A 72 6.84 16.75 25.23
N SER A 73 6.24 17.84 24.76
CA SER A 73 4.78 17.92 24.52
C SER A 73 4.40 17.47 23.11
N VAL A 74 5.27 17.66 22.10
CA VAL A 74 4.99 17.31 20.69
C VAL A 74 5.09 15.79 20.50
N VAL A 75 3.98 15.17 20.10
CA VAL A 75 3.87 13.72 19.88
C VAL A 75 3.82 13.34 18.40
N TYR A 76 3.53 14.29 17.52
CA TYR A 76 3.55 14.08 16.06
C TYR A 76 3.80 15.38 15.31
N VAL A 77 4.54 15.31 14.21
CA VAL A 77 4.70 16.36 13.19
C VAL A 77 4.38 15.75 11.83
N GLY A 78 3.71 16.49 10.96
CA GLY A 78 3.51 16.06 9.58
C GLY A 78 3.17 17.22 8.66
N SER A 79 3.26 16.99 7.35
CA SER A 79 2.82 17.95 6.34
C SER A 79 1.89 17.33 5.31
N THR A 80 1.37 18.16 4.40
CA THR A 80 0.62 17.70 3.24
C THR A 80 0.64 18.75 2.12
N PRO A 81 0.86 18.36 0.85
CA PRO A 81 0.75 19.25 -0.31
C PRO A 81 -0.70 19.48 -0.76
N SER A 82 -1.68 18.92 -0.05
CA SER A 82 -3.11 18.99 -0.37
C SER A 82 -3.90 19.81 0.64
N SER A 83 -4.63 19.18 1.56
CA SER A 83 -5.46 19.84 2.57
C SER A 83 -5.10 19.35 3.97
N ILE A 84 -4.63 20.25 4.84
CA ILE A 84 -4.33 19.94 6.25
C ILE A 84 -5.58 19.42 6.96
N ALA A 85 -6.74 20.04 6.73
CA ALA A 85 -8.01 19.60 7.32
C ALA A 85 -8.36 18.15 6.95
N THR A 86 -8.17 17.76 5.68
CA THR A 86 -8.41 16.38 5.21
C THR A 86 -7.43 15.39 5.84
N ARG A 87 -6.16 15.79 6.00
CA ARG A 87 -5.10 14.99 6.62
C ARG A 87 -5.36 14.73 8.11
N VAL A 88 -5.77 15.76 8.85
CA VAL A 88 -6.07 15.66 10.30
C VAL A 88 -7.40 14.93 10.55
N ASP A 89 -8.40 15.10 9.67
CA ASP A 89 -9.64 14.32 9.73
C ASP A 89 -9.37 12.82 9.49
N ALA A 90 -8.52 12.47 8.52
CA ALA A 90 -8.06 11.09 8.32
C ALA A 90 -7.38 10.52 9.59
N LEU A 91 -6.48 11.28 10.23
CA LEU A 91 -5.85 10.89 11.50
C LEU A 91 -6.87 10.54 12.59
N ASN A 92 -7.98 11.27 12.67
CA ASN A 92 -9.01 11.06 13.68
C ASN A 92 -9.94 9.88 13.39
N ARG A 93 -10.33 9.66 12.12
CA ARG A 93 -11.33 8.63 11.76
C ARG A 93 -10.89 7.19 12.03
N HIS A 94 -9.59 6.92 12.01
CA HIS A 94 -9.09 5.55 12.16
C HIS A 94 -9.15 5.01 13.58
N VAL A 95 -9.44 3.71 13.68
CA VAL A 95 -9.35 2.90 14.89
C VAL A 95 -8.09 2.03 14.83
N LEU A 96 -7.61 1.60 16.00
CA LEU A 96 -6.49 0.66 16.09
C LEU A 96 -6.73 -0.57 15.20
N GLY A 97 -5.72 -0.98 14.45
CA GLY A 97 -5.78 -2.13 13.55
C GLY A 97 -6.59 -1.95 12.25
N ASP A 98 -7.11 -0.76 11.93
CA ASP A 98 -7.73 -0.52 10.61
C ASP A 98 -6.79 -0.87 9.44
N ARG A 99 -7.35 -1.35 8.32
CA ARG A 99 -6.62 -1.88 7.14
C ARG A 99 -5.65 -0.89 6.51
N ARG A 100 -6.12 0.35 6.33
CA ARG A 100 -5.39 1.42 5.65
C ARG A 100 -5.44 2.69 6.51
N PRO A 101 -4.77 2.68 7.67
CA PRO A 101 -4.78 3.80 8.59
C PRO A 101 -3.83 4.89 8.07
N HIS A 102 -4.03 6.13 8.52
CA HIS A 102 -2.92 7.08 8.48
C HIS A 102 -1.79 6.53 9.38
N ALA A 103 -0.54 6.56 8.92
CA ALA A 103 0.58 5.85 9.57
C ALA A 103 0.71 6.15 11.08
N ALA A 104 0.61 7.43 11.45
CA ALA A 104 0.70 7.88 12.84
C ALA A 104 -0.57 7.61 13.69
N SER A 105 -1.74 7.32 13.08
CA SER A 105 -2.99 7.09 13.83
C SER A 105 -2.86 5.92 14.81
N GLN A 106 -2.18 4.85 14.42
CA GLN A 106 -2.03 3.66 15.28
C GLN A 106 -1.33 4.00 16.60
N TRP A 107 -0.32 4.87 16.58
CA TRP A 107 0.41 5.26 17.79
C TRP A 107 -0.36 6.32 18.57
N LEU A 108 -0.92 7.35 17.92
CA LEU A 108 -1.72 8.37 18.61
C LEU A 108 -2.96 7.78 19.31
N LYS A 109 -3.63 6.80 18.69
CA LYS A 109 -4.80 6.10 19.27
C LYS A 109 -4.43 5.06 20.34
N SER A 110 -3.12 4.80 20.56
CA SER A 110 -2.66 4.00 21.71
C SER A 110 -2.58 4.79 23.01
N LEU A 111 -2.68 6.12 22.95
CA LEU A 111 -2.66 7.00 24.12
C LEU A 111 -4.06 7.16 24.73
N ALA A 112 -4.15 7.24 26.05
CA ALA A 112 -5.40 7.53 26.77
C ALA A 112 -5.24 8.62 27.83
N GLY A 113 -6.36 9.26 28.18
CA GLY A 113 -6.42 10.28 29.23
C GLY A 113 -5.76 11.62 28.88
N VAL A 114 -5.13 11.75 27.72
CA VAL A 114 -4.41 12.96 27.30
C VAL A 114 -5.12 13.72 26.17
N PRO A 115 -5.48 15.01 26.36
CA PRO A 115 -6.05 15.82 25.31
C PRO A 115 -4.96 16.22 24.30
N LEU A 116 -5.17 15.84 23.04
CA LEU A 116 -4.26 16.18 21.94
C LEU A 116 -4.73 17.47 21.26
N ARG A 117 -3.82 18.43 21.09
CA ARG A 117 -4.02 19.69 20.37
C ARG A 117 -3.29 19.65 19.04
N VAL A 118 -3.90 20.21 18.00
CA VAL A 118 -3.35 20.31 16.65
C VAL A 118 -3.10 21.77 16.31
N TRP A 119 -1.87 22.07 15.90
CA TRP A 119 -1.43 23.35 15.37
C TRP A 119 -1.13 23.22 13.88
N TRP A 120 -1.39 24.25 13.08
CA TRP A 120 -1.15 24.21 11.64
C TRP A 120 -0.73 25.57 11.07
N ALA A 121 0.11 25.53 10.03
CA ALA A 121 0.44 26.68 9.21
C ALA A 121 0.38 26.29 7.72
N SER A 122 -0.33 27.10 6.94
CA SER A 122 -0.32 26.99 5.48
C SER A 122 1.05 27.41 4.96
N THR A 123 1.63 26.63 4.03
CA THR A 123 2.91 26.95 3.38
C THR A 123 2.96 26.31 1.99
N SER A 124 3.68 26.95 1.06
CA SER A 124 3.99 26.41 -0.27
C SER A 124 5.10 25.35 -0.25
N ALA A 125 5.87 25.24 0.84
CA ALA A 125 6.97 24.29 1.02
C ALA A 125 6.70 23.33 2.21
N PRO A 126 5.61 22.54 2.20
CA PRO A 126 5.18 21.73 3.35
C PRO A 126 6.28 20.81 3.91
N GLU A 127 7.07 20.18 3.05
CA GLU A 127 8.10 19.21 3.44
C GLU A 127 9.35 19.87 4.05
N GLU A 128 9.74 21.07 3.58
CA GLU A 128 10.84 21.86 4.14
C GLU A 128 10.52 22.32 5.58
N TYR A 129 9.27 22.70 5.84
CA TYR A 129 8.81 23.03 7.19
C TYR A 129 8.63 21.79 8.08
N GLU A 130 8.31 20.61 7.52
CA GLU A 130 8.30 19.35 8.26
C GLU A 130 9.71 18.97 8.73
N ASP A 131 10.70 19.08 7.84
CA ASP A 131 12.13 18.95 8.15
C ASP A 131 12.54 19.83 9.33
N GLY A 132 12.35 21.14 9.20
CA GLY A 132 12.80 22.09 10.23
C GLY A 132 12.13 21.87 11.58
N LEU A 133 10.86 21.44 11.61
CA LEU A 133 10.17 21.07 12.85
C LEU A 133 10.71 19.77 13.47
N LEU A 134 11.05 18.76 12.67
CA LEU A 134 11.65 17.52 13.17
C LEU A 134 13.10 17.72 13.65
N GLU A 135 13.89 18.55 12.97
CA GLU A 135 15.24 18.94 13.38
C GLU A 135 15.21 19.76 14.67
N ALA A 136 14.32 20.76 14.76
CA ALA A 136 14.12 21.54 16.00
C ALA A 136 13.61 20.68 17.16
N PHE A 137 12.71 19.71 16.89
CA PHE A 137 12.27 18.74 17.90
C PHE A 137 13.46 17.92 18.41
N ALA A 138 14.26 17.32 17.52
CA ALA A 138 15.39 16.48 17.90
C ALA A 138 16.44 17.27 18.72
N ALA A 139 16.73 18.51 18.34
CA ALA A 139 17.63 19.39 19.08
C ALA A 139 17.11 19.81 20.47
N ALA A 140 15.78 19.80 20.69
CA ALA A 140 15.16 20.12 21.96
C ALA A 140 15.07 18.94 22.95
N VAL A 141 15.46 17.72 22.54
CA VAL A 141 15.42 16.55 23.43
C VAL A 141 16.66 16.50 24.33
N PRO A 142 16.52 16.40 25.67
CA PRO A 142 17.66 16.28 26.58
C PRO A 142 18.54 15.06 26.26
N PRO A 143 19.89 15.17 26.30
CA PRO A 143 20.78 14.05 25.97
C PRO A 143 20.58 12.78 26.81
N LEU A 144 20.03 12.90 28.02
CA LEU A 144 19.68 11.76 28.86
C LEU A 144 18.48 10.98 28.32
N GLU A 145 17.48 11.67 27.76
CA GLU A 145 16.32 11.03 27.11
C GLU A 145 16.72 10.41 25.76
N VAL A 146 17.56 11.09 24.98
CA VAL A 146 18.11 10.54 23.71
C VAL A 146 18.84 9.22 23.95
N ARG A 147 19.65 9.12 25.00
CA ARG A 147 20.36 7.88 25.38
C ARG A 147 19.44 6.77 25.90
N ALA A 148 18.21 7.09 26.30
CA ALA A 148 17.22 6.12 26.78
C ALA A 148 16.35 5.55 25.64
N LEU A 149 16.39 6.16 24.44
CA LEU A 149 15.70 5.63 23.26
C LEU A 149 16.32 4.30 22.81
N PRO A 150 15.52 3.36 22.26
CA PRO A 150 16.01 2.12 21.66
C PRO A 150 17.01 2.31 20.50
N ASP A 151 16.97 3.48 19.85
CA ASP A 151 17.91 3.89 18.81
C ASP A 151 18.22 5.39 18.99
N PRO A 152 19.33 5.75 19.66
CA PRO A 152 19.69 7.15 19.91
C PRO A 152 20.01 7.97 18.65
N GLU A 153 20.23 7.33 17.49
CA GLU A 153 20.44 8.03 16.21
C GLU A 153 19.11 8.54 15.61
N ILE A 154 17.96 8.04 16.09
CA ILE A 154 16.63 8.31 15.52
C ILE A 154 15.73 9.00 16.55
N VAL A 155 16.01 10.28 16.80
CA VAL A 155 15.18 11.14 17.65
C VAL A 155 13.99 11.67 16.84
N LEU A 156 12.81 11.11 17.08
CA LEU A 156 11.56 11.48 16.40
C LEU A 156 10.41 11.59 17.42
N PRO A 157 9.43 12.48 17.21
CA PRO A 157 8.20 12.51 18.00
C PRO A 157 7.56 11.13 18.12
N PHE A 158 6.82 10.91 19.21
CA PHE A 158 6.30 9.60 19.58
C PHE A 158 5.69 8.83 18.39
N ALA A 159 4.73 9.43 17.67
CA ALA A 159 4.01 8.80 16.57
C ALA A 159 4.63 9.02 15.17
N ASN A 160 5.76 9.71 15.03
CA ASN A 160 6.51 9.78 13.78
C ASN A 160 7.31 8.49 13.56
N LEU A 161 6.78 7.59 12.71
CA LEU A 161 7.40 6.28 12.46
C LEU A 161 8.57 6.33 11.48
N ARG A 162 8.69 7.41 10.70
CA ARG A 162 9.80 7.69 9.79
C ARG A 162 10.16 9.17 9.86
N SER A 163 11.41 9.51 9.57
CA SER A 163 11.79 10.88 9.22
C SER A 163 11.37 11.21 7.79
N THR A 164 11.38 12.48 7.45
CA THR A 164 11.25 13.01 6.07
C THR A 164 12.37 12.56 5.13
N LEU A 165 13.43 11.95 5.67
CA LEU A 165 14.55 11.33 4.96
C LEU A 165 14.41 9.80 4.84
N GLY A 166 13.20 9.26 5.09
CA GLY A 166 12.87 7.84 4.95
C GLY A 166 13.40 6.93 6.06
N VAL A 167 14.19 7.45 7.01
CA VAL A 167 14.77 6.68 8.11
C VAL A 167 13.68 6.26 9.09
N ALA A 168 13.49 4.95 9.28
CA ALA A 168 12.40 4.39 10.07
C ALA A 168 12.77 4.15 11.54
N LYS A 169 11.87 4.53 12.46
CA LYS A 169 11.95 4.24 13.90
C LYS A 169 11.96 2.71 14.10
N ARG A 170 13.00 2.16 14.73
CA ARG A 170 13.20 0.70 14.91
C ARG A 170 12.29 0.09 15.98
N HIS A 171 10.98 0.12 15.74
CA HIS A 171 9.96 -0.25 16.73
C HIS A 171 9.63 -1.75 16.82
N GLY A 172 10.08 -2.57 15.87
CA GLY A 172 9.86 -4.04 15.89
C GLY A 172 8.43 -4.50 15.59
N ILE A 173 7.43 -3.63 15.76
CA ILE A 173 6.02 -3.92 15.46
C ILE A 173 5.83 -4.14 13.94
N THR A 174 5.29 -5.30 13.55
CA THR A 174 4.90 -5.62 12.15
C THR A 174 3.49 -6.21 12.09
N GLY A 175 2.90 -6.29 10.89
CA GLY A 175 1.56 -6.87 10.71
C GLY A 175 0.43 -6.16 11.46
N ALA A 176 0.63 -4.87 11.81
CA ALA A 176 -0.19 -4.15 12.79
C ALA A 176 -1.54 -3.61 12.26
N VAL A 177 -1.94 -4.01 11.06
CA VAL A 177 -3.18 -3.63 10.38
C VAL A 177 -3.92 -4.88 9.93
N LEU A 178 -5.26 -4.82 9.91
CA LEU A 178 -6.08 -5.85 9.30
C LEU A 178 -5.67 -6.06 7.83
N PRO A 179 -5.65 -7.30 7.32
CA PRO A 179 -5.47 -7.54 5.90
C PRO A 179 -6.64 -6.94 5.10
N ASP A 180 -6.37 -6.55 3.86
CA ASP A 180 -7.44 -6.27 2.90
C ASP A 180 -8.31 -7.53 2.71
N GLU A 181 -9.62 -7.34 2.55
CA GLU A 181 -10.53 -8.45 2.26
C GLU A 181 -10.23 -8.99 0.86
N THR A 182 -9.65 -10.19 0.79
CA THR A 182 -9.80 -11.04 -0.41
C THR A 182 -11.29 -11.31 -0.55
N ALA A 183 -11.89 -10.84 -1.64
CA ALA A 183 -13.27 -11.16 -1.95
C ALA A 183 -13.42 -12.70 -1.97
N PRO A 184 -14.48 -13.28 -1.37
CA PRO A 184 -14.70 -14.71 -1.47
C PRO A 184 -14.77 -15.06 -2.95
N ALA A 185 -13.95 -16.02 -3.38
CA ALA A 185 -13.91 -16.45 -4.76
C ALA A 185 -15.32 -16.89 -5.16
N SER A 186 -15.95 -16.14 -6.08
CA SER A 186 -17.20 -16.56 -6.71
C SER A 186 -16.99 -17.98 -7.22
N PRO A 187 -17.87 -18.95 -6.89
CA PRO A 187 -17.69 -20.31 -7.36
C PRO A 187 -17.56 -20.30 -8.89
N PRO A 188 -16.63 -21.07 -9.48
CA PRO A 188 -16.31 -21.00 -10.89
C PRO A 188 -17.59 -21.23 -11.69
N ARG A 189 -18.08 -20.17 -12.34
CA ARG A 189 -19.26 -20.24 -13.18
C ARG A 189 -18.85 -21.03 -14.43
N VAL A 190 -19.12 -22.33 -14.43
CA VAL A 190 -18.86 -23.21 -15.58
C VAL A 190 -19.73 -22.73 -16.73
N VAL A 191 -19.16 -21.87 -17.56
CA VAL A 191 -19.72 -21.52 -18.87
C VAL A 191 -19.29 -22.64 -19.81
N GLN A 192 -20.19 -23.60 -20.02
CA GLN A 192 -20.09 -24.43 -21.22
C GLN A 192 -20.30 -23.50 -22.41
N LEU A 193 -19.22 -23.24 -23.15
CA LEU A 193 -19.28 -22.61 -24.45
C LEU A 193 -20.03 -23.56 -25.39
N PRO A 194 -21.12 -23.13 -26.05
CA PRO A 194 -21.71 -23.91 -27.13
C PRO A 194 -20.69 -24.11 -28.26
N PRO A 195 -20.75 -25.24 -29.00
CA PRO A 195 -20.03 -25.35 -30.25
C PRO A 195 -20.45 -24.22 -31.19
N GLY A 196 -19.47 -23.57 -31.82
CA GLY A 196 -19.72 -22.46 -32.72
C GLY A 196 -20.08 -22.96 -34.12
N ASP A 197 -21.37 -23.01 -34.43
CA ASP A 197 -21.84 -23.26 -35.79
C ASP A 197 -21.77 -21.96 -36.61
N ALA A 198 -21.05 -22.01 -37.74
CA ALA A 198 -20.84 -20.88 -38.61
C ALA A 198 -21.78 -20.95 -39.83
N GLU A 199 -22.86 -20.16 -39.85
CA GLU A 199 -23.63 -19.98 -41.10
C GLU A 199 -24.38 -18.66 -41.23
N GLY A 200 -24.31 -18.09 -42.44
CA GLY A 200 -25.51 -17.63 -43.15
C GLY A 200 -26.13 -16.27 -42.77
N ALA A 201 -25.67 -15.21 -43.43
CA ALA A 201 -26.35 -13.91 -43.48
C ALA A 201 -27.81 -13.95 -44.01
N ARG A 202 -28.67 -13.04 -43.52
CA ARG A 202 -29.64 -12.27 -44.34
C ARG A 202 -30.25 -11.07 -43.58
N ALA A 203 -30.94 -10.21 -44.31
CA ALA A 203 -31.31 -8.84 -43.92
C ALA A 203 -32.83 -8.56 -43.97
N GLY A 204 -33.24 -7.39 -43.46
CA GLY A 204 -34.64 -6.92 -43.40
C GLY A 204 -35.21 -6.98 -41.97
N GLU A 205 -36.07 -6.07 -41.50
CA GLU A 205 -36.74 -4.92 -42.12
C GLU A 205 -37.06 -3.81 -41.08
N LYS A 206 -37.53 -2.64 -41.55
CA LYS A 206 -38.00 -1.53 -40.71
C LYS A 206 -39.48 -1.70 -40.34
N GLY A 207 -39.89 -1.27 -39.15
CA GLY A 207 -41.30 -1.25 -38.73
C GLY A 207 -41.64 -0.09 -37.77
N THR A 208 -42.34 0.93 -38.28
CA THR A 208 -42.77 2.13 -37.54
C THR A 208 -44.12 1.95 -36.82
N GLY A 209 -44.38 2.69 -35.74
CA GLY A 209 -45.75 2.75 -35.16
C GLY A 209 -45.93 3.67 -33.94
N THR A 210 -46.28 4.94 -34.16
CA THR A 210 -46.71 5.90 -33.12
C THR A 210 -48.23 5.96 -33.00
N ALA A 211 -48.78 6.03 -31.78
CA ALA A 211 -50.18 6.41 -31.56
C ALA A 211 -50.45 7.13 -30.21
N ARG A 212 -51.53 7.93 -30.20
CA ARG A 212 -51.94 8.95 -29.20
C ARG A 212 -53.49 8.86 -29.10
N ARG A 213 -54.24 9.34 -28.10
CA ARG A 213 -54.05 10.29 -26.96
C ARG A 213 -55.29 10.13 -26.02
N VAL A 214 -55.27 10.71 -24.81
CA VAL A 214 -56.44 11.01 -23.93
C VAL A 214 -57.00 9.80 -23.12
N GLY A 215 -57.42 9.89 -21.85
CA GLY A 215 -57.26 10.95 -20.84
C GLY A 215 -58.50 11.18 -19.94
N ARG A 216 -58.36 11.16 -18.60
CA ARG A 216 -59.30 11.76 -17.62
C ARG A 216 -58.62 12.03 -16.26
N ARG A 217 -59.18 12.93 -15.45
CA ARG A 217 -58.57 13.54 -14.24
C ARG A 217 -59.17 13.04 -12.92
N SER A 218 -58.29 12.80 -11.93
CA SER A 218 -58.43 13.14 -10.48
C SER A 218 -59.52 12.45 -9.64
N PRO A 219 -59.42 12.40 -8.28
CA PRO A 219 -58.45 13.08 -7.40
C PRO A 219 -57.58 12.18 -6.49
N ASP A 220 -56.60 12.79 -5.80
CA ASP A 220 -55.76 12.19 -4.74
C ASP A 220 -56.57 11.80 -3.49
N PRO A 221 -56.04 10.87 -2.65
CA PRO A 221 -55.31 11.36 -1.47
C PRO A 221 -54.08 10.51 -1.05
N ALA A 222 -53.35 11.06 -0.05
CA ALA A 222 -52.31 10.44 0.77
C ALA A 222 -50.94 10.13 0.11
N VAL A 223 -49.97 11.01 0.39
CA VAL A 223 -48.55 10.85 0.01
C VAL A 223 -47.89 9.74 0.84
N SER A 224 -47.82 8.53 0.27
CA SER A 224 -46.87 7.51 0.73
C SER A 224 -45.47 7.80 0.18
N HIS A 225 -44.48 7.95 1.05
CA HIS A 225 -43.10 8.25 0.66
C HIS A 225 -42.38 6.97 0.17
N ALA A 226 -42.68 6.56 -1.06
CA ALA A 226 -42.00 5.44 -1.69
C ALA A 226 -40.49 5.74 -1.87
N PRO A 227 -39.58 4.80 -1.54
CA PRO A 227 -38.14 5.03 -1.67
C PRO A 227 -37.75 5.16 -3.14
N ARG A 228 -37.02 6.24 -3.48
CA ARG A 228 -36.51 6.46 -4.84
C ARG A 228 -35.62 5.30 -5.28
N PRO A 229 -35.68 4.85 -6.55
CA PRO A 229 -34.76 3.84 -7.06
C PRO A 229 -33.33 4.36 -6.93
N ARG A 230 -32.47 3.59 -6.27
CA ARG A 230 -31.04 3.89 -6.17
C ARG A 230 -30.44 3.88 -7.57
N LYS A 231 -29.64 4.90 -7.90
CA LYS A 231 -28.80 4.87 -9.11
C LYS A 231 -27.93 3.59 -9.08
N PRO A 232 -27.70 2.91 -10.22
CA PRO A 232 -26.83 1.75 -10.25
C PRO A 232 -25.44 2.15 -9.76
N SER A 233 -24.89 1.37 -8.83
CA SER A 233 -23.52 1.52 -8.36
C SER A 233 -22.54 1.44 -9.53
N PRO A 234 -21.41 2.18 -9.51
CA PRO A 234 -20.35 1.97 -10.49
C PRO A 234 -19.87 0.50 -10.44
N PRO A 235 -19.39 -0.07 -11.56
CA PRO A 235 -18.91 -1.44 -11.58
C PRO A 235 -17.78 -1.60 -10.56
N THR A 236 -17.96 -2.55 -9.64
CA THR A 236 -16.95 -2.94 -8.66
C THR A 236 -15.67 -3.30 -9.41
N ARG A 237 -14.56 -2.61 -9.14
CA ARG A 237 -13.24 -3.08 -9.62
C ARG A 237 -13.07 -4.53 -9.17
N PRO A 238 -12.58 -5.44 -10.02
CA PRO A 238 -12.26 -6.79 -9.57
C PRO A 238 -11.30 -6.69 -8.38
N ALA A 239 -11.45 -7.63 -7.43
CA ALA A 239 -10.53 -7.75 -6.31
C ALA A 239 -9.09 -7.86 -6.83
N PRO A 240 -8.08 -7.32 -6.12
CA PRO A 240 -6.70 -7.50 -6.52
C PRO A 240 -6.39 -8.99 -6.65
N GLU A 241 -6.02 -9.44 -7.84
CA GLU A 241 -5.59 -10.82 -8.05
C GLU A 241 -4.35 -11.09 -7.20
N PRO A 242 -4.25 -12.27 -6.54
CA PRO A 242 -3.08 -12.59 -5.74
C PRO A 242 -1.81 -12.56 -6.59
N VAL A 243 -0.80 -11.83 -6.11
CA VAL A 243 0.48 -11.68 -6.82
C VAL A 243 1.29 -12.95 -6.62
N TYR A 244 1.14 -13.90 -7.55
CA TYR A 244 1.99 -15.09 -7.57
C TYR A 244 3.41 -14.72 -8.03
N LEU A 245 4.41 -15.11 -7.24
CA LEU A 245 5.82 -14.98 -7.59
C LEU A 245 6.52 -16.34 -7.52
N SER A 246 7.48 -16.54 -8.42
CA SER A 246 8.49 -17.58 -8.26
C SER A 246 9.41 -17.29 -7.07
N ALA A 247 10.06 -18.31 -6.51
CA ALA A 247 11.04 -18.13 -5.43
C ALA A 247 12.22 -17.22 -5.86
N ASP A 248 12.69 -17.36 -7.10
CA ASP A 248 13.72 -16.49 -7.69
C ASP A 248 13.20 -15.05 -7.88
N GLY A 249 11.94 -14.88 -8.27
CA GLY A 249 11.27 -13.58 -8.33
C GLY A 249 11.21 -12.89 -6.97
N MET A 250 10.88 -13.62 -5.89
CA MET A 250 10.89 -13.08 -4.54
C MET A 250 12.30 -12.64 -4.12
N ALA A 251 13.32 -13.49 -4.32
CA ALA A 251 14.70 -13.18 -4.00
C ALA A 251 15.22 -11.93 -4.74
N ARG A 252 14.83 -11.72 -6.00
CA ARG A 252 15.16 -10.50 -6.76
C ARG A 252 14.52 -9.24 -6.16
N LEU A 253 13.26 -9.30 -5.74
CA LEU A 253 12.60 -8.15 -5.10
C LEU A 253 13.19 -7.84 -3.72
N GLU A 254 13.55 -8.86 -2.95
CA GLU A 254 14.23 -8.71 -1.66
C GLU A 254 15.63 -8.11 -1.84
N ALA A 255 16.40 -8.55 -2.84
CA ALA A 255 17.72 -7.99 -3.16
C ALA A 255 17.64 -6.53 -3.63
N GLU A 256 16.69 -6.18 -4.50
CA GLU A 256 16.45 -4.79 -4.92
C GLU A 256 16.05 -3.91 -3.72
N LEU A 257 15.14 -4.41 -2.87
CA LEU A 257 14.74 -3.70 -1.65
C LEU A 257 15.92 -3.47 -0.72
N ASP A 258 16.81 -4.46 -0.56
CA ASP A 258 17.99 -4.35 0.31
C ASP A 258 19.00 -3.31 -0.23
N GLU A 259 19.28 -3.30 -1.53
CA GLU A 259 20.13 -2.28 -2.16
C GLU A 259 19.56 -0.86 -1.96
N LEU A 260 18.26 -0.69 -2.22
CA LEU A 260 17.59 0.60 -2.05
C LEU A 260 17.62 1.07 -0.59
N VAL A 261 17.38 0.17 0.37
CA VAL A 261 17.29 0.48 1.81
C VAL A 261 18.66 0.67 2.46
N ARG A 262 19.66 -0.16 2.13
CA ARG A 262 20.97 -0.18 2.79
C ARG A 262 22.05 0.64 2.08
N VAL A 263 21.92 0.86 0.76
CA VAL A 263 22.95 1.56 -0.03
C VAL A 263 22.43 2.89 -0.57
N ARG A 264 21.36 2.88 -1.39
CA ARG A 264 20.92 4.10 -2.08
C ARG A 264 20.28 5.14 -1.16
N ARG A 265 19.36 4.74 -0.27
CA ARG A 265 18.77 5.67 0.71
C ARG A 265 19.84 6.34 1.58
N PRO A 266 20.75 5.63 2.29
CA PRO A 266 21.76 6.29 3.12
C PRO A 266 22.68 7.23 2.34
N ARG A 267 23.06 6.86 1.10
CA ARG A 267 23.84 7.72 0.21
C ARG A 267 23.09 9.01 -0.13
N ASN A 268 21.83 8.93 -0.55
CA ASN A 268 21.04 10.11 -0.90
C ASN A 268 20.76 11.00 0.33
N VAL A 269 20.52 10.40 1.49
CA VAL A 269 20.40 11.12 2.77
C VAL A 269 21.68 11.90 3.11
N ALA A 270 22.86 11.33 2.85
CA ALA A 270 24.14 12.04 2.99
C ALA A 270 24.27 13.20 1.99
N SER A 271 23.86 13.02 0.73
CA SER A 271 23.81 14.10 -0.28
C SER A 271 22.91 15.26 0.16
N ILE A 272 21.70 14.96 0.68
CA ILE A 272 20.78 15.99 1.18
C ILE A 272 21.41 16.77 2.34
N ARG A 273 22.08 16.09 3.29
CA ARG A 273 22.77 16.76 4.40
C ARG A 273 23.90 17.66 3.91
N ALA A 274 24.76 17.18 3.02
CA ALA A 274 25.83 17.97 2.43
C ALA A 274 25.28 19.19 1.66
N ALA A 275 24.19 19.03 0.92
CA ALA A 275 23.52 20.15 0.25
C ALA A 275 22.95 21.17 1.25
N LYS A 276 22.40 20.73 2.39
CA LYS A 276 21.93 21.65 3.45
C LYS A 276 23.04 22.51 4.05
N GLU A 277 24.27 22.01 4.12
CA GLU A 277 25.42 22.74 4.67
C GLU A 277 25.92 23.88 3.75
N LEU A 278 25.50 23.92 2.49
CA LEU A 278 25.96 24.89 1.48
C LEU A 278 25.22 26.25 1.49
N GLY A 279 24.20 26.44 2.34
CA GLY A 279 23.54 27.74 2.53
C GLY A 279 22.05 27.75 2.19
N ASP A 280 21.60 28.73 1.38
CA ASP A 280 20.17 28.97 1.15
C ASP A 280 19.50 27.80 0.39
N LEU A 281 18.69 27.05 1.12
CA LEU A 281 17.97 25.86 0.63
C LEU A 281 16.96 26.21 -0.48
N ARG A 282 16.48 27.45 -0.55
CA ARG A 282 15.40 27.82 -1.48
C ARG A 282 15.89 27.86 -2.92
N GLU A 283 17.13 28.28 -3.14
CA GLU A 283 17.77 28.33 -4.47
C GLU A 283 18.73 27.15 -4.73
N ASN A 284 18.99 26.29 -3.73
CA ASN A 284 19.90 25.16 -3.88
C ASN A 284 19.31 24.04 -4.76
N ALA A 285 19.71 24.04 -6.03
CA ALA A 285 19.28 23.03 -7.01
C ALA A 285 19.69 21.59 -6.63
N ASP A 286 20.87 21.39 -6.02
CA ASP A 286 21.34 20.07 -5.59
C ASP A 286 20.50 19.52 -4.43
N TYR A 287 20.07 20.39 -3.51
CA TYR A 287 19.13 20.03 -2.44
C TYR A 287 17.79 19.58 -3.02
N HIS A 288 17.20 20.34 -3.95
CA HIS A 288 15.93 19.99 -4.60
C HIS A 288 16.03 18.69 -5.41
N ALA A 289 17.12 18.48 -6.17
CA ALA A 289 17.35 17.26 -6.93
C ALA A 289 17.51 16.02 -6.02
N ALA A 290 18.30 16.12 -4.95
CA ALA A 290 18.45 15.03 -3.99
C ALA A 290 17.15 14.75 -3.22
N ARG A 291 16.32 15.78 -2.98
CA ARG A 291 14.96 15.64 -2.44
C ARG A 291 14.01 14.90 -3.38
N GLU A 292 14.04 15.20 -4.68
CA GLU A 292 13.27 14.48 -5.69
C GLU A 292 13.70 13.00 -5.79
N GLU A 293 15.02 12.72 -5.80
CA GLU A 293 15.53 11.34 -5.76
C GLU A 293 15.06 10.63 -4.47
N GLN A 294 15.03 11.30 -3.32
CA GLN A 294 14.52 10.70 -2.07
C GLN A 294 13.06 10.27 -2.20
N SER A 295 12.21 11.14 -2.77
CA SER A 295 10.80 10.84 -2.98
C SER A 295 10.59 9.68 -3.96
N PHE A 296 11.40 9.60 -5.02
CA PHE A 296 11.39 8.48 -5.96
C PHE A 296 11.85 7.16 -5.29
N LEU A 297 12.94 7.20 -4.51
CA LEU A 297 13.45 6.06 -3.75
C LEU A 297 12.42 5.53 -2.75
N GLU A 298 11.80 6.40 -1.94
CA GLU A 298 10.77 5.98 -1.00
C GLU A 298 9.52 5.43 -1.71
N GLY A 299 9.12 6.00 -2.85
CA GLY A 299 8.04 5.47 -3.68
C GLY A 299 8.33 4.06 -4.18
N ARG A 300 9.54 3.80 -4.68
CA ARG A 300 9.97 2.46 -5.13
C ARG A 300 10.03 1.47 -3.97
N ILE A 301 10.61 1.87 -2.84
CA ILE A 301 10.70 1.03 -1.63
C ILE A 301 9.30 0.64 -1.13
N GLN A 302 8.36 1.59 -1.04
CA GLN A 302 6.98 1.30 -0.62
C GLN A 302 6.26 0.34 -1.57
N ALA A 303 6.50 0.48 -2.89
CA ALA A 303 5.93 -0.42 -3.89
C ALA A 303 6.51 -1.85 -3.78
N LEU A 304 7.83 -1.99 -3.59
CA LEU A 304 8.49 -3.28 -3.37
C LEU A 304 8.02 -3.94 -2.07
N GLU A 305 8.04 -3.20 -0.95
CA GLU A 305 7.53 -3.68 0.34
C GLU A 305 6.06 -4.17 0.21
N ALA A 306 5.21 -3.43 -0.51
CA ALA A 306 3.81 -3.82 -0.71
C ALA A 306 3.67 -5.07 -1.58
N ARG A 307 4.47 -5.19 -2.64
CA ARG A 307 4.50 -6.36 -3.53
C ARG A 307 4.98 -7.61 -2.80
N ILE A 308 6.07 -7.52 -2.03
CA ILE A 308 6.60 -8.62 -1.21
C ILE A 308 5.56 -9.07 -0.17
N ARG A 309 4.89 -8.14 0.53
CA ARG A 309 3.83 -8.48 1.49
C ARG A 309 2.59 -9.14 0.87
N ALA A 310 2.29 -8.84 -0.40
CA ALA A 310 1.16 -9.41 -1.13
C ALA A 310 1.52 -10.68 -1.92
N ALA A 311 2.81 -11.04 -1.96
CA ALA A 311 3.29 -12.14 -2.77
C ALA A 311 2.90 -13.51 -2.19
N VAL A 312 2.36 -14.37 -3.05
CA VAL A 312 2.23 -15.80 -2.78
C VAL A 312 3.36 -16.49 -3.51
N ILE A 313 4.36 -16.99 -2.77
CA ILE A 313 5.48 -17.74 -3.35
C ILE A 313 4.94 -19.08 -3.85
N VAL A 314 5.08 -19.34 -5.15
CA VAL A 314 4.88 -20.67 -5.72
C VAL A 314 6.24 -21.35 -5.82
N PRO A 315 6.49 -22.44 -5.05
CA PRO A 315 7.74 -23.18 -5.19
C PRO A 315 7.81 -23.82 -6.58
N ALA A 316 9.03 -23.91 -7.14
CA ALA A 316 9.25 -24.67 -8.37
C ALA A 316 8.81 -26.12 -8.16
N ALA A 317 8.18 -26.72 -9.18
CA ALA A 317 7.71 -28.09 -9.09
C ALA A 317 8.90 -29.05 -8.88
N THR A 318 8.89 -29.79 -7.76
CA THR A 318 9.90 -30.81 -7.46
C THR A 318 9.79 -32.01 -8.39
N ASP A 319 8.60 -32.24 -8.96
CA ASP A 319 8.37 -33.21 -10.02
C ASP A 319 8.36 -32.52 -11.39
N SER A 320 9.37 -32.80 -12.23
CA SER A 320 9.42 -32.43 -13.66
C SER A 320 8.38 -33.16 -14.52
N SER A 321 7.39 -33.80 -13.92
CA SER A 321 6.32 -34.53 -14.60
C SER A 321 5.31 -33.59 -15.30
N ARG A 322 5.13 -32.38 -14.77
CA ARG A 322 4.16 -31.39 -15.29
C ARG A 322 4.68 -29.97 -15.19
N VAL A 323 4.33 -29.15 -16.19
CA VAL A 323 4.62 -27.71 -16.20
C VAL A 323 3.87 -27.00 -15.09
N ALA A 324 4.59 -26.38 -14.18
CA ALA A 324 4.07 -25.52 -13.13
C ALA A 324 4.63 -24.09 -13.27
N MET A 325 4.21 -23.18 -12.37
CA MET A 325 4.91 -21.91 -12.21
C MET A 325 6.30 -22.17 -11.60
N GLY A 326 7.32 -21.48 -12.11
CA GLY A 326 8.72 -21.74 -11.81
C GLY A 326 9.40 -22.74 -12.75
N SER A 327 8.65 -23.64 -13.41
CA SER A 327 9.23 -24.63 -14.34
C SER A 327 9.86 -23.96 -15.57
N ARG A 328 11.00 -24.50 -16.01
CA ARG A 328 11.63 -24.16 -17.30
C ARG A 328 11.23 -25.22 -18.32
N VAL A 329 10.50 -24.78 -19.35
CA VAL A 329 9.89 -25.66 -20.35
C VAL A 329 10.59 -25.44 -21.68
N VAL A 330 11.11 -26.53 -22.26
CA VAL A 330 11.59 -26.51 -23.65
C VAL A 330 10.43 -26.94 -24.54
N VAL A 331 10.02 -26.06 -25.45
CA VAL A 331 8.98 -26.34 -26.44
C VAL A 331 9.56 -26.36 -27.86
N GLU A 332 8.89 -27.08 -28.75
CA GLU A 332 9.18 -27.11 -30.19
C GLU A 332 7.94 -26.67 -30.97
N GLY A 333 8.07 -25.63 -31.79
CA GLY A 333 7.03 -25.07 -32.64
C GLY A 333 7.65 -24.55 -33.95
N ASP A 334 6.98 -24.75 -35.08
CA ASP A 334 7.45 -24.40 -36.43
C ASP A 334 8.89 -24.88 -36.75
N GLY A 335 9.27 -26.05 -36.20
CA GLY A 335 10.60 -26.64 -36.36
C GLY A 335 11.72 -25.97 -35.54
N GLN A 336 11.40 -25.03 -34.66
CA GLN A 336 12.34 -24.34 -33.78
C GLN A 336 12.10 -24.71 -32.32
N ARG A 337 13.19 -24.86 -31.55
CA ARG A 337 13.13 -25.07 -30.10
C ARG A 337 13.29 -23.76 -29.35
N GLN A 338 12.44 -23.54 -28.36
CA GLN A 338 12.46 -22.35 -27.50
C GLN A 338 12.36 -22.80 -26.04
N ALA A 339 13.15 -22.18 -25.16
CA ALA A 339 13.12 -22.45 -23.73
C ALA A 339 12.45 -21.26 -23.01
N TRP A 340 11.42 -21.56 -22.24
CA TRP A 340 10.63 -20.56 -21.53
C TRP A 340 10.50 -20.90 -20.04
N THR A 341 10.54 -19.90 -19.16
CA THR A 341 10.21 -20.08 -17.74
C THR A 341 8.81 -19.54 -17.48
N ILE A 342 7.92 -20.36 -16.90
CA ILE A 342 6.56 -19.93 -16.56
C ILE A 342 6.58 -19.16 -15.23
N VAL A 343 6.16 -17.90 -15.24
CA VAL A 343 6.30 -16.99 -14.08
C VAL A 343 5.01 -16.23 -13.74
N GLY A 344 5.03 -15.45 -12.66
CA GLY A 344 3.99 -14.46 -12.35
C GLY A 344 3.77 -13.45 -13.47
N SER A 345 2.61 -12.78 -13.50
CA SER A 345 2.35 -11.71 -14.48
C SER A 345 3.32 -10.54 -14.31
N ASP A 346 3.56 -10.13 -13.07
CA ASP A 346 4.49 -9.05 -12.71
C ASP A 346 5.97 -9.43 -12.89
N GLU A 347 6.22 -10.65 -13.35
CA GLU A 347 7.53 -11.23 -13.61
C GLU A 347 7.81 -11.46 -15.10
N SER A 348 6.81 -11.35 -15.98
CA SER A 348 6.97 -11.73 -17.38
C SER A 348 7.88 -10.76 -18.14
N ASP A 349 8.86 -11.33 -18.80
CA ASP A 349 9.69 -10.69 -19.81
C ASP A 349 9.80 -11.67 -20.99
N PRO A 350 8.93 -11.55 -22.01
CA PRO A 350 8.96 -12.44 -23.17
C PRO A 350 10.27 -12.37 -23.95
N ALA A 351 11.02 -11.26 -23.89
CA ALA A 351 12.32 -11.15 -24.56
C ALA A 351 13.40 -11.95 -23.84
N ALA A 352 13.32 -12.05 -22.50
CA ALA A 352 14.15 -12.93 -21.69
C ALA A 352 13.58 -14.36 -21.53
N GLY A 353 12.56 -14.75 -22.30
CA GLY A 353 11.92 -16.07 -22.22
C GLY A 353 11.09 -16.31 -20.95
N ARG A 354 10.77 -15.28 -20.17
CA ARG A 354 9.92 -15.35 -18.96
C ARG A 354 8.46 -15.11 -19.33
N ILE A 355 7.66 -16.17 -19.39
CA ILE A 355 6.27 -16.13 -19.88
C ILE A 355 5.30 -16.10 -18.71
N SER A 356 4.40 -15.11 -18.67
CA SER A 356 3.34 -15.06 -17.63
C SER A 356 2.44 -16.30 -17.73
N HIS A 357 2.17 -16.92 -16.59
CA HIS A 357 1.15 -17.96 -16.43
C HIS A 357 -0.26 -17.52 -16.91
N ALA A 358 -0.56 -16.22 -16.90
CA ALA A 358 -1.81 -15.64 -17.38
C ALA A 358 -1.80 -15.30 -18.89
N SER A 359 -0.66 -15.37 -19.58
CA SER A 359 -0.59 -15.22 -21.04
C SER A 359 -1.29 -16.40 -21.78
N PRO A 360 -1.66 -16.25 -23.06
CA PRO A 360 -2.22 -17.37 -23.84
C PRO A 360 -1.27 -18.58 -23.91
N VAL A 361 0.03 -18.33 -24.05
CA VAL A 361 1.08 -19.36 -24.08
C VAL A 361 1.21 -20.05 -22.71
N GLY A 362 1.33 -19.27 -21.63
CA GLY A 362 1.42 -19.81 -20.27
C GLY A 362 0.20 -20.65 -19.88
N ARG A 363 -1.01 -20.17 -20.19
CA ARG A 363 -2.26 -20.92 -19.95
C ARG A 363 -2.35 -22.23 -20.71
N ALA A 364 -1.82 -22.30 -21.93
CA ALA A 364 -1.84 -23.53 -22.74
C ALA A 364 -0.82 -24.58 -22.26
N LEU A 365 0.30 -24.13 -21.65
CA LEU A 365 1.39 -24.97 -21.17
C LEU A 365 1.19 -25.48 -19.73
N LEU A 366 0.52 -24.74 -18.85
CA LEU A 366 0.29 -25.16 -17.46
C LEU A 366 -0.36 -26.55 -17.36
N GLY A 367 0.20 -27.40 -16.50
CA GLY A 367 -0.28 -28.76 -16.24
C GLY A 367 0.08 -29.79 -17.32
N ARG A 368 0.67 -29.38 -18.45
CA ARG A 368 1.12 -30.27 -19.53
C ARG A 368 2.35 -31.07 -19.12
N SER A 369 2.51 -32.23 -19.74
CA SER A 369 3.59 -33.19 -19.51
C SER A 369 4.53 -33.21 -20.72
N VAL A 370 5.72 -33.80 -20.59
CA VAL A 370 6.61 -34.03 -21.75
C VAL A 370 5.88 -34.87 -22.81
N GLY A 371 5.94 -34.41 -24.07
CA GLY A 371 5.24 -35.01 -25.21
C GLY A 371 3.89 -34.37 -25.56
N ASP A 372 3.25 -33.65 -24.63
CA ASP A 372 1.98 -32.96 -24.90
C ASP A 372 2.13 -31.84 -25.94
N VAL A 373 1.06 -31.60 -26.70
CA VAL A 373 0.95 -30.44 -27.60
C VAL A 373 0.02 -29.40 -26.97
N ALA A 374 0.58 -28.20 -26.72
CA ALA A 374 -0.15 -27.02 -26.30
C ALA A 374 -0.51 -26.19 -27.54
N VAL A 375 -1.81 -25.89 -27.69
CA VAL A 375 -2.32 -25.09 -28.81
C VAL A 375 -2.67 -23.69 -28.30
N VAL A 376 -2.09 -22.68 -28.93
CA VAL A 376 -2.12 -21.28 -28.50
C VAL A 376 -2.84 -20.45 -29.56
N GLN A 377 -3.90 -19.78 -29.16
CA GLN A 377 -4.58 -18.79 -29.99
C GLN A 377 -3.82 -17.45 -29.91
N THR A 378 -3.22 -17.03 -31.02
CA THR A 378 -2.52 -15.75 -31.14
C THR A 378 -3.30 -14.78 -32.04
N PRO A 379 -3.05 -13.46 -31.99
CA PRO A 379 -3.66 -12.51 -32.92
C PRO A 379 -3.34 -12.74 -34.41
N ARG A 380 -2.39 -13.65 -34.73
CA ARG A 380 -2.01 -14.03 -36.09
C ARG A 380 -2.54 -15.41 -36.53
N GLY A 381 -3.28 -16.09 -35.66
CA GLY A 381 -3.79 -17.43 -35.89
C GLY A 381 -3.40 -18.42 -34.78
N GLU A 382 -3.75 -19.68 -35.01
CA GLU A 382 -3.47 -20.79 -34.10
C GLU A 382 -2.03 -21.30 -34.29
N THR A 383 -1.27 -21.40 -33.20
CA THR A 383 0.11 -21.90 -33.19
C THR A 383 0.21 -23.06 -32.21
N SER A 384 0.90 -24.14 -32.59
CA SER A 384 1.04 -25.33 -31.76
C SER A 384 2.49 -25.52 -31.29
N TYR A 385 2.65 -25.88 -30.02
CA TYR A 385 3.94 -26.08 -29.35
C TYR A 385 3.94 -27.46 -28.68
N ARG A 386 4.90 -28.32 -29.02
CA ARG A 386 5.12 -29.60 -28.32
C ARG A 386 6.07 -29.39 -27.14
N VAL A 387 5.71 -29.89 -25.96
CA VAL A 387 6.62 -29.91 -24.80
C VAL A 387 7.69 -31.00 -25.00
N VAL A 388 8.96 -30.60 -25.06
CA VAL A 388 10.11 -31.49 -25.27
C VAL A 388 10.79 -31.85 -23.95
N ALA A 389 10.90 -30.89 -23.03
CA ALA A 389 11.49 -31.09 -21.70
C ALA A 389 10.86 -30.14 -20.68
N ILE A 390 10.91 -30.56 -19.42
CA ILE A 390 10.53 -29.77 -18.25
C ILE A 390 11.71 -29.89 -17.26
N GLU A 391 12.24 -28.75 -16.85
CA GLU A 391 13.39 -28.56 -15.95
C GLU A 391 12.96 -27.75 -14.71
#